data_AF-A0A258L4U2-F1
#
_entry.id   AF-A0A258L4U2-F1
#
_cell.length_a   1.000
_cell.length_b   1.000
_cell.length_c   1.000
_cell.angle_alpha   90.00
_cell.angle_beta   90.00
_cell.angle_gamma   90.00
#
_symmetry.space_group_name_H-M   'P 1'
#
loop_
_entity.id
_entity.type
_entity.pdbx_description
1 polymer ?
#
loop_
_entity_poly.entity_id
_entity_poly.type
_entity_poly.pdbx_seq_one_letter_code
_entity_poly.pdbx_strand_id
1 'polypeptide(L)'
;MPLPFYHRPEPAPPAFNTARPLTETDAIEIWIAKWLRVRRKDLIARYDCDPRRIYEIWEGVRFPRAREKALAQFSTRYPQLVGAVDSSLHKRLPLKTRSPDQLNLFG
;
A
#
# COMPACT_ATOMS: atom_id res chain seq x y z
N MET A 1 48.16 26.43 0.22
CA MET A 1 47.41 25.50 1.09
C MET A 1 46.07 25.21 0.44
N PRO A 2 45.83 24.02 -0.13
CA PRO A 2 44.50 23.62 -0.59
C PRO A 2 43.68 23.10 0.59
N LEU A 3 42.41 23.49 0.67
CA LEU A 3 41.47 23.03 1.71
C LEU A 3 41.19 21.53 1.52
N PRO A 4 41.12 20.74 2.61
CA PRO A 4 40.78 19.32 2.51
C PRO A 4 39.35 19.19 1.99
N PHE A 5 39.19 18.50 0.86
CA PHE A 5 37.89 18.05 0.37
C PHE A 5 37.20 17.30 1.49
N TYR A 6 36.07 17.81 1.99
CA TYR A 6 35.18 17.03 2.83
C TYR A 6 34.76 15.80 2.02
N HIS A 7 35.30 14.63 2.37
CA HIS A 7 34.75 13.37 1.89
C HIS A 7 33.36 13.25 2.52
N ARG A 8 32.32 13.62 1.76
CA ARG A 8 30.94 13.30 2.14
C ARG A 8 30.86 11.77 2.11
N PRO A 9 30.62 11.09 3.26
CA PRO A 9 30.42 9.66 3.23
C PRO A 9 29.24 9.37 2.31
N GLU A 10 29.42 8.43 1.39
CA GLU A 10 28.35 7.98 0.51
C GLU A 10 27.20 7.49 1.40
N PRO A 11 25.98 8.04 1.27
CA PRO A 11 24.87 7.58 2.08
C PRO A 11 24.67 6.09 1.81
N ALA A 12 24.64 5.29 2.87
CA ALA A 12 24.38 3.86 2.76
C ALA A 12 23.13 3.64 1.88
N PRO A 13 23.13 2.64 0.99
CA PRO A 13 21.97 2.35 0.16
C PRO A 13 20.74 2.21 1.08
N PRO A 14 19.58 2.78 0.68
CA PRO A 14 18.40 2.69 1.52
C PRO A 14 18.14 1.22 1.83
N ALA A 15 18.12 0.87 3.12
CA ALA A 15 17.79 -0.48 3.54
C ALA A 15 16.42 -0.81 2.95
N PHE A 16 16.38 -1.65 1.92
CA PHE A 16 15.11 -2.13 1.37
C PHE A 16 14.46 -2.96 2.46
N ASN A 17 13.39 -2.40 3.03
CA ASN A 17 12.63 -2.86 4.20
C ASN A 17 12.75 -4.37 4.45
N THR A 18 13.41 -4.74 5.55
CA THR A 18 13.36 -6.07 6.19
C THR A 18 12.01 -6.29 6.89
N ALA A 19 10.94 -5.81 6.26
CA ALA A 19 9.58 -5.92 6.75
C ALA A 19 9.20 -7.40 6.85
N ARG A 20 8.49 -7.76 7.94
CA ARG A 20 7.95 -9.11 8.14
C ARG A 20 7.20 -9.58 6.87
N PRO A 21 7.44 -10.80 6.37
CA PRO A 21 6.73 -11.30 5.21
C PRO A 21 5.24 -11.44 5.53
N LEU A 22 4.40 -10.73 4.78
CA LEU A 22 2.94 -10.82 4.90
C LEU A 22 2.46 -12.20 4.44
N THR A 23 1.56 -12.79 5.22
CA THR A 23 0.89 -14.06 4.92
C THR A 23 -0.48 -13.84 4.26
N GLU A 24 -1.09 -14.92 3.76
CA GLU A 24 -2.47 -14.85 3.23
C GLU A 24 -3.46 -14.43 4.34
N THR A 25 -3.29 -14.93 5.57
CA THR A 25 -4.11 -14.54 6.72
C THR A 25 -3.99 -13.05 7.03
N ASP A 26 -2.78 -12.50 6.98
CA ASP A 26 -2.59 -11.04 7.16
C ASP A 26 -3.31 -10.27 6.04
N ALA A 27 -3.28 -10.75 4.80
CA ALA A 27 -3.97 -10.11 3.68
C ALA A 27 -5.49 -10.12 3.85
N ILE A 28 -6.07 -11.19 4.40
CA ILE A 28 -7.50 -11.29 4.74
C ILE A 28 -7.86 -10.21 5.78
N GLU A 29 -7.08 -10.12 6.85
CA GLU A 29 -7.31 -9.14 7.91
C GLU A 29 -7.10 -7.69 7.42
N ILE A 30 -6.16 -7.45 6.51
CA ILE A 30 -5.95 -6.14 5.86
C ILE A 30 -7.17 -5.74 5.03
N TRP A 31 -7.83 -6.68 4.33
CA TRP A 31 -9.08 -6.42 3.62
C TRP A 31 -10.24 -6.10 4.57
N ILE A 32 -10.40 -6.88 5.64
CA ILE A 32 -11.43 -6.62 6.67
C ILE A 32 -11.20 -5.24 7.30
N ALA A 33 -9.96 -4.92 7.65
CA ALA A 33 -9.61 -3.63 8.25
C ALA A 33 -9.86 -2.43 7.31
N LYS A 34 -9.67 -2.60 6.00
CA LYS A 34 -10.04 -1.59 4.98
C LYS A 34 -11.54 -1.28 5.06
N TRP A 35 -12.39 -2.29 5.11
CA TRP A 35 -13.85 -2.12 5.19
C TRP A 35 -14.31 -1.54 6.52
N LEU A 36 -13.59 -1.83 7.61
CA LEU A 36 -13.78 -1.21 8.92
C LEU A 36 -13.20 0.21 9.02
N ARG A 37 -12.67 0.77 7.93
CA ARG A 37 -12.07 2.11 7.87
C ARG A 37 -10.89 2.32 8.83
N VAL A 38 -10.15 1.25 9.14
CA VAL A 38 -8.90 1.35 9.90
C VAL A 38 -7.90 2.20 9.11
N ARG A 39 -7.18 3.09 9.79
CA ARG A 39 -6.24 3.99 9.11
C ARG A 39 -5.04 3.20 8.60
N ARG A 40 -4.58 3.50 7.39
CA ARG A 40 -3.40 2.87 6.76
C ARG A 40 -2.15 2.90 7.65
N LYS A 41 -1.90 4.03 8.33
CA LYS A 41 -0.74 4.15 9.24
C LYS A 41 -0.75 3.12 10.36
N ASP A 42 -1.95 2.76 10.83
CA ASP A 42 -2.12 1.78 11.91
C ASP A 42 -1.91 0.36 11.35
N LEU A 43 -2.30 0.10 10.09
CA LEU A 43 -1.98 -1.16 9.40
C LEU A 43 -0.47 -1.32 9.20
N ILE A 44 0.22 -0.27 8.74
CA ILE A 44 1.68 -0.29 8.54
C ILE A 44 2.38 -0.59 9.86
N ALA A 45 2.02 0.12 10.94
CA ALA A 45 2.59 -0.09 12.26
C ALA A 45 2.29 -1.50 12.82
N ARG A 46 1.09 -2.03 12.57
CA ARG A 46 0.67 -3.34 13.09
C ARG A 46 1.35 -4.51 12.38
N TYR A 47 1.52 -4.42 11.06
CA TYR A 47 2.07 -5.50 10.24
C TYR A 47 3.56 -5.34 9.94
N ASP A 48 4.16 -4.22 10.35
CA ASP A 48 5.55 -3.83 10.06
C ASP A 48 5.91 -4.07 8.59
N CYS A 49 5.04 -3.58 7.71
CA CYS A 49 5.11 -3.84 6.28
C CYS A 49 5.31 -2.58 5.46
N ASP A 50 5.99 -2.73 4.33
CA ASP A 50 6.13 -1.63 3.38
C ASP A 50 4.73 -1.15 2.92
N PRO A 51 4.43 0.16 2.96
CA PRO A 51 3.12 0.69 2.60
C PRO A 51 2.63 0.26 1.22
N ARG A 52 3.54 0.02 0.27
CA ARG A 52 3.22 -0.45 -1.08
C ARG A 52 2.56 -1.83 -1.05
N ARG A 53 2.96 -2.70 -0.12
CA ARG A 53 2.41 -4.07 0.00
C ARG A 53 0.92 -4.08 0.29
N ILE A 54 0.43 -3.10 1.05
CA ILE A 54 -1.00 -2.96 1.34
C ILE A 54 -1.78 -2.70 0.04
N TYR A 55 -1.25 -1.85 -0.85
CA TYR A 55 -1.88 -1.60 -2.15
C TYR A 55 -1.81 -2.81 -3.07
N GLU A 56 -0.70 -3.54 -3.10
CA GLU A 56 -0.60 -4.79 -3.88
C GLU A 56 -1.66 -5.82 -3.47
N ILE A 57 -1.98 -5.89 -2.17
CA ILE A 57 -3.07 -6.72 -1.63
C ILE A 57 -4.44 -6.20 -2.07
N TRP A 58 -4.67 -4.88 -1.99
CA TRP A 58 -5.94 -4.28 -2.40
C TRP A 58 -6.17 -4.29 -3.92
N GLU A 59 -5.10 -4.27 -4.72
CA GLU A 59 -5.11 -4.44 -6.18
C GLU A 59 -5.31 -5.91 -6.59
N GLY A 60 -5.14 -6.85 -5.65
CA GLY A 60 -5.21 -8.28 -5.92
C GLY A 60 -3.98 -8.87 -6.61
N VAL A 61 -2.90 -8.08 -6.76
CA VAL A 61 -1.60 -8.54 -7.28
C VAL A 61 -0.99 -9.56 -6.32
N ARG A 62 -1.17 -9.35 -5.01
CA ARG A 62 -0.69 -10.24 -3.96
C ARG A 62 -1.88 -10.86 -3.23
N PHE A 63 -1.86 -12.18 -3.07
CA PHE A 63 -2.95 -12.96 -2.44
C PHE A 63 -4.33 -12.69 -3.08
N PRO A 64 -4.54 -12.99 -4.37
CA PRO A 64 -5.79 -12.66 -5.07
C PRO A 64 -7.04 -13.28 -4.41
N ARG A 65 -6.90 -14.46 -3.80
CA ARG A 65 -7.99 -15.15 -3.09
C ARG A 65 -8.31 -14.57 -1.71
N ALA A 66 -7.41 -13.74 -1.14
CA ALA A 66 -7.62 -13.17 0.19
C ALA A 66 -8.85 -12.25 0.24
N ARG A 67 -9.16 -11.56 -0.86
CA ARG A 67 -10.36 -10.71 -0.97
C ARG A 67 -11.65 -11.51 -0.76
N GLU A 68 -11.79 -12.62 -1.47
CA GLU A 68 -13.01 -13.45 -1.40
C GLU A 68 -13.17 -14.08 -0.02
N LYS A 69 -12.07 -14.60 0.54
CA LYS A 69 -12.05 -15.14 1.90
C LYS A 69 -12.38 -14.05 2.94
N ALA A 70 -11.84 -12.85 2.77
CA ALA A 70 -12.16 -11.71 3.61
C ALA A 70 -13.64 -11.34 3.51
N LEU A 71 -14.22 -11.33 2.31
CA LEU A 71 -15.64 -11.00 2.12
C LEU A 71 -16.54 -12.01 2.83
N ALA A 72 -16.22 -13.31 2.72
CA ALA A 72 -16.95 -14.37 3.41
C ALA A 72 -16.86 -14.21 4.95
N GLN A 73 -15.67 -13.94 5.49
CA GLN A 73 -15.51 -13.70 6.92
C GLN A 73 -16.20 -12.39 7.38
N PHE A 74 -16.14 -11.36 6.55
CA PHE A 74 -16.73 -10.06 6.85
C PHE A 74 -18.26 -10.14 6.88
N SER A 75 -18.88 -10.86 5.95
CA SER A 75 -20.34 -11.03 5.94
C SER A 75 -20.84 -11.83 7.13
N THR A 76 -20.08 -12.82 7.60
CA THR A 76 -20.39 -13.55 8.82
C THR A 76 -20.22 -12.69 10.08
N ARG A 77 -19.14 -11.91 10.17
CA ARG A 77 -18.81 -11.13 11.38
C ARG A 77 -19.57 -9.80 11.49
N TYR A 78 -19.84 -9.17 10.36
CA TYR A 78 -20.43 -7.83 10.26
C TYR A 78 -21.55 -7.77 9.21
N PRO A 79 -22.62 -8.60 9.34
CA PRO A 79 -23.68 -8.68 8.35
C PRO A 79 -24.33 -7.32 8.04
N GLN A 80 -24.43 -6.44 9.04
CA GLN A 80 -25.01 -5.10 8.91
C GLN A 80 -24.18 -4.11 8.07
N LEU A 81 -22.91 -4.41 7.81
CA LEU A 81 -22.00 -3.53 7.07
C LEU A 81 -21.76 -3.97 5.62
N VAL A 82 -22.20 -5.18 5.23
CA VAL A 82 -21.90 -5.77 3.92
C VAL A 82 -22.38 -4.88 2.77
N GLY A 83 -23.57 -4.26 2.90
CA GLY A 83 -24.12 -3.36 1.87
C GLY A 83 -23.46 -1.98 1.80
N ALA A 84 -22.67 -1.60 2.80
CA ALA A 84 -22.07 -0.27 2.91
C ALA A 84 -20.62 -0.21 2.44
N VAL A 85 -20.01 -1.35 2.08
CA VAL A 85 -18.57 -1.44 1.79
C VAL A 85 -18.31 -1.68 0.32
N ASP A 86 -17.34 -0.95 -0.24
CA ASP A 86 -16.84 -1.21 -1.58
C ASP A 86 -15.87 -2.40 -1.55
N SER A 87 -16.32 -3.51 -2.12
CA SER A 87 -15.52 -4.72 -2.28
C SER A 87 -14.63 -4.68 -3.53
N SER A 88 -14.66 -3.64 -4.36
CA SER A 88 -13.87 -3.57 -5.58
C SER A 88 -12.36 -3.58 -5.30
N LEU A 89 -11.60 -4.15 -6.25
CA LEU A 89 -10.15 -4.06 -6.24
C LEU A 89 -9.73 -2.60 -6.39
N HIS A 90 -8.66 -2.23 -5.69
CA HIS A 90 -8.04 -0.94 -5.89
C HIS A 90 -7.50 -0.86 -7.32
N LYS A 91 -7.81 0.23 -8.03
CA LYS A 91 -7.31 0.46 -9.39
C LYS A 91 -6.20 1.49 -9.32
N ARG A 92 -5.02 1.14 -9.84
CA ARG A 92 -3.97 2.12 -10.09
C ARG A 92 -4.40 3.01 -11.25
N LEU A 93 -4.54 4.30 -10.97
CA LEU A 93 -4.76 5.28 -12.01
C LEU A 93 -3.43 5.51 -12.75
N PRO A 94 -3.42 5.43 -14.09
CA PRO A 94 -2.22 5.75 -14.85
C PRO A 94 -1.84 7.20 -14.57
N LEU A 95 -0.55 7.46 -14.31
CA LEU A 95 -0.05 8.83 -14.32
C LEU A 95 -0.23 9.35 -15.75
N LYS A 96 -0.96 10.46 -15.90
CA LYS A 96 -1.09 11.16 -17.17
C LYS A 96 0.32 11.39 -17.71
N THR A 97 0.63 10.82 -18.87
CA THR A 97 1.86 11.15 -19.62
C THR A 97 1.96 12.66 -19.67
N ARG A 98 3.11 13.24 -19.27
CA ARG A 98 3.32 14.70 -19.27
C ARG A 98 2.80 15.26 -20.60
N SER A 99 1.70 16.00 -20.55
CA SER A 99 1.19 16.63 -21.77
C SER A 99 2.29 17.59 -22.24
N PRO A 100 2.70 17.55 -23.52
CA PRO A 100 3.79 18.40 -24.00
C PRO A 100 3.53 19.89 -23.74
N ASP A 101 2.26 20.30 -23.64
CA ASP A 101 1.83 21.65 -23.24
C ASP A 101 2.06 22.03 -21.78
N GLN A 102 2.42 21.11 -20.88
CA GLN A 102 2.71 21.47 -19.48
C GLN A 102 3.93 22.39 -19.35
N LEU A 103 4.83 22.37 -20.32
CA LEU A 103 5.98 23.29 -20.38
C LEU A 103 5.57 24.71 -20.77
N ASN A 104 4.43 24.88 -21.46
CA ASN A 104 3.91 26.17 -21.90
C ASN A 104 3.21 26.96 -20.78
N LEU A 105 3.02 26.36 -19.59
CA LEU A 105 2.45 27.03 -18.40
C LEU A 105 3.45 27.91 -17.64
N PHE A 106 4.74 27.81 -17.95
CA PHE A 106 5.83 28.54 -17.29
C PHE A 106 6.54 29.54 -18.23
N GLY A 107 5.90 29.86 -19.36
CA GLY A 107 6.38 30.87 -20.32
C GLY A 107 6.08 32.30 -19.88
#